data_AF-A0A9X2TIE1-F1
#
_entry.id   AF-A0A9X2TIE1-F1
#
_cell.length_a   1.000
_cell.length_b   1.000
_cell.length_c   1.000
_cell.angle_alpha   90.00
_cell.angle_beta   90.00
_cell.angle_gamma   90.00
#
_symmetry.space_group_name_H-M   'P 1'
#
loop_
_entity.id
_entity.type
_entity.pdbx_description
1 polymer ?
#
loop_
_entity_poly.entity_id
_entity_poly.type
_entity_poly.pdbx_seq_one_letter_code
_entity_poly.pdbx_strand_id
1 'polypeptide(L)'
;MPELDINASADEVARLFNQGQAREAAMRLDALRQDQSLLVQEALDRSVASRAAERIDALQRPGGLPATDASTVGPVITRLEAARNAPRFPGAEETRDLSQAQQHDIYASIVETRGDDAAHQALATQDRVIVGLRNENRTTQGTDSQTGDTNSRGTGVYDDRIVVLWRASDGTRHAREFNDVTTEPTAQYDGHAKTTPRSQGYEQVNAKAKTEGEDVNRDGVRDLGRMAEGTTEMGRATHPRRGHPDEFALRPTDAAMANGSRRVERDSNGDGWFDARDTQGVQDLNNTFKIHRGSGRNTDSAGCQTIGGNDYDTFVSTVRGTPGQDRWQYVLTSVAPTQTLRQNQERENFQPGTTPDPRAPGHPDHGLQQQISGHLTALGGHYAQNAGSYSLALLYEAKANGMTRVDNLVPSNATGTQAEGTRIFLVQGQDNDPAALRVASETATIAATPVETSLQRLHQQQQTAIETQGQQQQQQQQQQQQQPAIGGR
;
A
#
# COMPACT_ATOMS: atom_id res chain seq x y z
N MET A 1 -5.04 -28.69 -11.91
CA MET A 1 -6.22 -28.01 -12.50
C MET A 1 -5.70 -27.07 -13.59
N PRO A 2 -6.47 -26.78 -14.66
CA PRO A 2 -6.08 -25.74 -15.60
C PRO A 2 -5.94 -24.40 -14.88
N GLU A 3 -5.03 -23.56 -15.38
CA GLU A 3 -4.86 -22.19 -14.90
C GLU A 3 -6.17 -21.41 -15.05
N LEU A 4 -6.56 -20.66 -14.01
CA LEU A 4 -7.76 -19.82 -14.06
C LEU A 4 -7.50 -18.58 -14.92
N ASP A 5 -8.34 -18.36 -15.94
CA ASP A 5 -8.38 -17.08 -16.66
C ASP A 5 -9.14 -16.06 -15.81
N ILE A 6 -8.40 -15.22 -15.09
CA ILE A 6 -8.94 -14.22 -14.16
C ILE A 6 -9.84 -13.24 -14.90
N ASN A 7 -9.40 -12.75 -16.06
CA ASN A 7 -10.14 -11.76 -16.83
C ASN A 7 -11.50 -12.29 -17.30
N ALA A 8 -11.53 -13.46 -17.92
CA ALA A 8 -12.77 -14.06 -18.41
C ALA A 8 -13.72 -14.45 -17.26
N SER A 9 -13.16 -14.94 -16.15
CA SER A 9 -13.90 -15.30 -14.95
C SER A 9 -14.54 -14.08 -14.28
N ALA A 10 -13.81 -12.96 -14.21
CA ALA A 10 -14.33 -11.70 -13.70
C ALA A 10 -15.48 -11.17 -14.58
N ASP A 11 -15.35 -11.24 -15.91
CA ASP A 11 -16.41 -10.83 -16.84
C ASP A 11 -17.69 -11.66 -16.67
N GLU A 12 -17.55 -12.96 -16.44
CA GLU A 12 -18.69 -13.84 -16.17
C GLU A 12 -19.43 -13.41 -14.89
N VAL A 13 -18.70 -13.25 -13.79
CA VAL A 13 -19.28 -12.88 -12.49
C VAL A 13 -19.88 -11.47 -12.52
N ALA A 14 -19.16 -10.50 -13.10
CA ALA A 14 -19.64 -9.13 -13.22
C ALA A 14 -20.94 -9.05 -14.04
N ARG A 15 -21.04 -9.84 -15.12
CA ARG A 15 -22.27 -9.93 -15.92
C ARG A 15 -23.45 -10.45 -15.11
N LEU A 16 -23.26 -11.48 -14.28
CA LEU A 16 -24.32 -12.00 -13.39
C LEU A 16 -24.78 -10.94 -12.38
N PHE A 17 -23.84 -10.21 -11.76
CA PHE A 17 -24.20 -9.08 -10.89
C PHE A 17 -25.03 -8.05 -11.66
N ASN A 18 -24.53 -7.59 -12.81
CA ASN A 18 -25.18 -6.56 -13.63
C ASN A 18 -26.56 -6.99 -14.17
N GLN A 19 -26.81 -8.29 -14.32
CA GLN A 19 -28.13 -8.87 -14.67
C GLN A 19 -29.08 -9.01 -13.47
N GLY A 20 -28.65 -8.63 -12.27
CA GLY A 20 -29.45 -8.71 -11.05
C GLY A 20 -29.37 -10.06 -10.33
N GLN A 21 -28.59 -11.02 -10.83
CA GLN A 21 -28.44 -12.37 -10.29
C GLN A 21 -27.40 -12.44 -9.17
N ALA A 22 -27.56 -11.60 -8.13
CA ALA A 22 -26.53 -11.40 -7.10
C ALA A 22 -26.16 -12.69 -6.33
N ARG A 23 -27.14 -13.56 -6.04
CA ARG A 23 -26.90 -14.85 -5.36
C ARG A 23 -26.06 -15.80 -6.21
N GLU A 24 -26.38 -15.89 -7.50
CA GLU A 24 -25.64 -16.73 -8.45
C GLU A 24 -24.23 -16.18 -8.68
N ALA A 25 -24.10 -14.86 -8.83
CA ALA A 25 -22.80 -14.19 -8.94
C ALA A 25 -21.91 -14.46 -7.72
N ALA A 26 -22.45 -14.32 -6.51
CA ALA A 26 -21.74 -14.59 -5.27
C ALA A 26 -21.26 -16.05 -5.18
N MET A 27 -22.15 -17.01 -5.45
CA MET A 27 -21.79 -18.44 -5.46
C MET A 27 -20.75 -18.77 -6.53
N ARG A 28 -20.88 -18.18 -7.73
CA ARG A 28 -19.93 -18.38 -8.83
C ARG A 28 -18.56 -17.83 -8.47
N LEU A 29 -18.50 -16.63 -7.89
CA LEU A 29 -17.26 -16.00 -7.46
C LEU A 29 -16.54 -16.86 -6.41
N ASP A 30 -17.25 -17.31 -5.37
CA ASP A 30 -16.63 -18.14 -4.32
C ASP A 30 -16.16 -19.50 -4.88
N ALA A 31 -16.91 -20.11 -5.80
CA ALA A 31 -16.47 -21.33 -6.48
C ALA A 31 -15.21 -21.13 -7.34
N LEU A 32 -15.08 -19.98 -8.02
CA LEU A 32 -13.90 -19.64 -8.82
C LEU A 32 -12.69 -19.30 -7.95
N ARG A 33 -12.90 -18.72 -6.76
CA ARG A 33 -11.86 -18.44 -5.77
C ARG A 33 -11.33 -19.71 -5.10
N GLN A 34 -12.15 -20.74 -4.98
CA GLN A 34 -11.79 -21.98 -4.30
C GLN A 34 -10.51 -22.59 -4.91
N ASP A 35 -9.61 -23.04 -4.03
CA ASP A 35 -8.31 -23.64 -4.35
C ASP A 35 -7.36 -22.76 -5.19
N GLN A 36 -7.65 -21.47 -5.34
CA GLN A 36 -6.75 -20.52 -5.99
C GLN A 36 -5.76 -19.92 -5.01
N SER A 37 -4.61 -19.50 -5.54
CA SER A 37 -3.66 -18.70 -4.77
C SER A 37 -4.30 -17.38 -4.36
N LEU A 38 -3.76 -16.81 -3.30
CA LEU A 38 -4.22 -15.57 -2.72
C LEU A 38 -4.30 -14.41 -3.72
N LEU A 39 -3.25 -14.26 -4.53
CA LEU A 39 -3.15 -13.21 -5.52
C LEU A 39 -4.25 -13.34 -6.58
N VAL A 40 -4.56 -14.57 -6.98
CA VAL A 40 -5.61 -14.84 -7.97
C VAL A 40 -6.98 -14.50 -7.38
N GLN A 41 -7.25 -14.85 -6.12
CA GLN A 41 -8.49 -14.48 -5.45
C GLN A 41 -8.65 -12.97 -5.34
N GLU A 42 -7.61 -12.27 -4.87
CA GLU A 42 -7.60 -10.81 -4.71
C GLU A 42 -7.78 -10.08 -6.05
N ALA A 43 -7.16 -10.59 -7.12
CA ALA A 43 -7.29 -10.03 -8.47
C ALA A 43 -8.68 -10.24 -9.06
N LEU A 44 -9.27 -11.42 -8.82
CA LEU A 44 -10.63 -11.70 -9.24
C LEU A 44 -11.64 -10.79 -8.52
N ASP A 45 -11.50 -10.65 -7.20
CA ASP A 45 -12.36 -9.77 -6.39
C ASP A 45 -12.23 -8.31 -6.86
N ARG A 46 -11.01 -7.79 -7.10
CA ARG A 46 -10.79 -6.44 -7.64
C ARG A 46 -11.47 -6.22 -9.00
N SER A 47 -11.28 -7.16 -9.91
CA SER A 47 -11.82 -7.05 -11.27
C SER A 47 -13.35 -7.07 -11.27
N VAL A 48 -13.96 -7.96 -10.47
CA VAL A 48 -15.42 -7.99 -10.30
C VAL A 48 -15.93 -6.72 -9.63
N ALA A 49 -15.23 -6.24 -8.60
CA ALA A 49 -15.60 -5.03 -7.88
C ALA A 49 -15.61 -3.79 -8.77
N SER A 50 -14.67 -3.69 -9.71
CA SER A 50 -14.61 -2.61 -10.70
C SER A 50 -15.70 -2.76 -11.77
N ARG A 51 -15.83 -3.93 -12.40
CA ARG A 51 -16.73 -4.14 -13.55
C ARG A 51 -18.22 -4.20 -13.21
N ALA A 52 -18.57 -4.49 -11.95
CA ALA A 52 -19.94 -4.50 -11.46
C ALA A 52 -20.22 -3.38 -10.44
N ALA A 53 -19.44 -2.29 -10.48
CA ALA A 53 -19.40 -1.31 -9.41
C ALA A 53 -20.79 -0.73 -9.06
N GLU A 54 -21.52 -0.25 -10.07
CA GLU A 54 -22.87 0.33 -9.87
C GLU A 54 -23.84 -0.64 -9.21
N ARG A 55 -23.76 -1.93 -9.54
CA ARG A 55 -24.63 -2.95 -8.96
C ARG A 55 -24.26 -3.24 -7.52
N ILE A 56 -22.97 -3.36 -7.23
CA ILE A 56 -22.47 -3.64 -5.88
C ILE A 56 -22.87 -2.48 -4.95
N ASP A 57 -22.68 -1.23 -5.40
CA ASP A 57 -23.10 -0.03 -4.67
C ASP A 57 -24.62 -0.05 -4.38
N ALA A 58 -25.43 -0.47 -5.36
CA ALA A 58 -26.87 -0.59 -5.17
C ALA A 58 -27.25 -1.66 -4.13
N LEU A 59 -26.52 -2.77 -4.05
CA LEU A 59 -26.75 -3.84 -3.08
C LEU A 59 -26.38 -3.43 -1.65
N GLN A 60 -25.44 -2.48 -1.49
CA GLN A 60 -25.05 -1.96 -0.18
C GLN A 60 -26.02 -0.93 0.41
N ARG A 61 -26.80 -0.26 -0.43
CA ARG A 61 -27.77 0.74 0.05
C ARG A 61 -28.78 0.08 1.00
N PRO A 62 -29.30 0.80 2.01
CA PRO A 62 -30.35 0.27 2.88
C PRO A 62 -31.53 -0.29 2.09
N GLY A 63 -31.85 -1.57 2.32
CA GLY A 63 -32.91 -2.29 1.60
C GLY A 63 -32.52 -2.80 0.19
N GLY A 64 -31.29 -2.57 -0.26
CA GLY A 64 -30.77 -3.05 -1.54
C GLY A 64 -30.53 -4.55 -1.59
N LEU A 65 -30.18 -5.16 -0.45
CA LEU A 65 -29.99 -6.60 -0.31
C LEU A 65 -31.19 -7.25 0.41
N PRO A 66 -31.90 -8.20 -0.23
CA PRO A 66 -32.98 -8.96 0.43
C PRO A 66 -32.46 -9.76 1.62
N ALA A 67 -33.24 -9.82 2.71
CA ALA A 67 -32.87 -10.58 3.91
C ALA A 67 -32.61 -12.08 3.63
N THR A 68 -33.27 -12.64 2.60
CA THR A 68 -33.10 -14.03 2.16
C THR A 68 -31.73 -14.31 1.51
N ASP A 69 -31.05 -13.27 1.04
CA ASP A 69 -29.75 -13.36 0.39
C ASP A 69 -28.62 -12.79 1.26
N ALA A 70 -28.94 -12.19 2.41
CA ALA A 70 -27.98 -11.51 3.29
C ALA A 70 -26.81 -12.41 3.73
N SER A 71 -27.08 -13.68 4.05
CA SER A 71 -26.04 -14.61 4.52
C SER A 71 -25.12 -15.13 3.41
N THR A 72 -25.57 -15.11 2.15
CA THR A 72 -24.78 -15.61 1.00
C THR A 72 -24.10 -14.47 0.26
N VAL A 73 -24.83 -13.38 -0.01
CA VAL A 73 -24.36 -12.27 -0.84
C VAL A 73 -23.69 -11.19 0.02
N GLY A 74 -24.15 -10.96 1.24
CA GLY A 74 -23.63 -9.91 2.11
C GLY A 74 -22.12 -9.99 2.32
N PRO A 75 -21.54 -11.14 2.72
CA PRO A 75 -20.10 -11.29 2.89
C PRO A 75 -19.31 -11.02 1.60
N VAL A 76 -19.84 -11.46 0.45
CA VAL A 76 -19.20 -11.25 -0.86
C VAL A 76 -19.18 -9.77 -1.22
N ILE A 77 -20.29 -9.05 -1.02
CA ILE A 77 -20.36 -7.60 -1.29
C ILE A 77 -19.37 -6.84 -0.40
N THR A 78 -19.29 -7.17 0.89
CA THR A 78 -18.29 -6.59 1.80
C THR A 78 -16.86 -6.86 1.34
N ARG A 79 -16.58 -8.08 0.84
CA ARG A 79 -15.25 -8.43 0.30
C ARG A 79 -14.91 -7.66 -0.96
N LEU A 80 -15.86 -7.54 -1.90
CA LEU A 80 -15.67 -6.80 -3.16
C LEU A 80 -15.41 -5.31 -2.91
N GLU A 81 -16.07 -4.73 -1.93
CA GLU A 81 -15.83 -3.33 -1.54
C GLU A 81 -14.46 -3.15 -0.90
N ALA A 82 -14.07 -4.08 -0.03
CA ALA A 82 -12.72 -4.09 0.52
C ALA A 82 -11.64 -4.22 -0.57
N ALA A 83 -11.93 -4.90 -1.68
CA ALA A 83 -11.01 -5.06 -2.80
C ALA A 83 -10.73 -3.74 -3.55
N ARG A 84 -11.61 -2.73 -3.44
CA ARG A 84 -11.39 -1.40 -4.06
C ARG A 84 -10.37 -0.54 -3.31
N ASN A 85 -10.03 -0.90 -2.07
CA ASN A 85 -9.04 -0.20 -1.25
C ASN A 85 -7.60 -0.47 -1.75
N ALA A 86 -6.61 0.13 -1.08
CA ALA A 86 -5.20 -0.09 -1.41
C ALA A 86 -4.86 -1.60 -1.47
N PRO A 87 -4.21 -2.07 -2.56
CA PRO A 87 -3.89 -3.48 -2.71
C PRO A 87 -2.78 -3.90 -1.73
N ARG A 88 -2.70 -5.19 -1.43
CA ARG A 88 -1.52 -5.76 -0.77
C ARG A 88 -0.30 -5.66 -1.68
N PHE A 89 0.89 -5.52 -1.10
CA PHE A 89 2.13 -5.77 -1.83
C PHE A 89 2.31 -7.27 -2.10
N PRO A 90 2.33 -7.74 -3.36
CA PRO A 90 2.58 -9.15 -3.65
C PRO A 90 4.02 -9.54 -3.33
N GLY A 91 4.24 -10.57 -2.51
CA GLY A 91 5.58 -11.08 -2.24
C GLY A 91 6.26 -11.60 -3.52
N ALA A 92 7.59 -11.53 -3.58
CA ALA A 92 8.35 -12.03 -4.73
C ALA A 92 8.13 -13.54 -4.98
N GLU A 93 7.96 -14.32 -3.92
CA GLU A 93 7.63 -15.75 -4.01
C GLU A 93 6.25 -16.00 -4.63
N GLU A 94 5.27 -15.15 -4.32
CA GLU A 94 3.89 -15.33 -4.75
C GLU A 94 3.70 -15.09 -6.25
N THR A 95 4.60 -14.29 -6.86
CA THR A 95 4.53 -13.87 -8.26
C THR A 95 5.47 -14.65 -9.18
N ARG A 96 6.46 -15.37 -8.63
CA ARG A 96 7.54 -15.99 -9.39
C ARG A 96 7.07 -17.00 -10.43
N ASP A 97 6.11 -17.85 -10.06
CA ASP A 97 5.72 -19.02 -10.86
C ASP A 97 4.43 -18.78 -11.66
N LEU A 98 3.93 -17.54 -11.70
CA LEU A 98 2.74 -17.17 -12.47
C LEU A 98 3.05 -17.13 -13.97
N SER A 99 2.07 -17.49 -14.80
CA SER A 99 2.16 -17.19 -16.23
C SER A 99 2.12 -15.68 -16.48
N GLN A 100 2.58 -15.27 -17.66
CA GLN A 100 2.50 -13.87 -18.10
C GLN A 100 1.05 -13.35 -18.16
N ALA A 101 0.09 -14.22 -18.49
CA ALA A 101 -1.32 -13.86 -18.53
C ALA A 101 -1.88 -13.62 -17.12
N GLN A 102 -1.61 -14.53 -16.17
CA GLN A 102 -2.04 -14.34 -14.78
C GLN A 102 -1.36 -13.14 -14.13
N GLN A 103 -0.05 -12.98 -14.33
CA GLN A 103 0.70 -11.84 -13.79
C GLN A 103 0.14 -10.52 -14.35
N HIS A 104 -0.12 -10.46 -15.66
CA HIS A 104 -0.81 -9.31 -16.26
C HIS A 104 -2.16 -9.05 -15.60
N ASP A 105 -3.03 -10.05 -15.50
CA ASP A 105 -4.37 -9.87 -14.94
C ASP A 105 -4.34 -9.43 -13.46
N ILE A 106 -3.39 -9.94 -12.67
CA ILE A 106 -3.21 -9.53 -11.28
C ILE A 106 -2.92 -8.03 -11.17
N TYR A 107 -1.99 -7.51 -11.99
CA TYR A 107 -1.65 -6.09 -11.96
C TYR A 107 -2.68 -5.23 -12.70
N ALA A 108 -3.30 -5.74 -13.76
CA ALA A 108 -4.41 -5.07 -14.45
C ALA A 108 -5.60 -4.87 -13.51
N SER A 109 -5.90 -5.83 -12.63
CA SER A 109 -6.95 -5.67 -11.62
C SER A 109 -6.69 -4.50 -10.64
N ILE A 110 -5.43 -4.12 -10.43
CA ILE A 110 -5.07 -2.93 -9.64
C ILE A 110 -5.34 -1.66 -10.44
N VAL A 111 -5.02 -1.66 -11.74
CA VAL A 111 -5.38 -0.54 -12.63
C VAL A 111 -6.90 -0.38 -12.71
N GLU A 112 -7.66 -1.47 -12.74
CA GLU A 112 -9.13 -1.43 -12.77
C GLU A 112 -9.75 -0.74 -11.54
N THR A 113 -9.11 -0.81 -10.36
CA THR A 113 -9.62 -0.18 -9.14
C THR A 113 -8.92 1.13 -8.75
N ARG A 114 -7.70 1.37 -9.23
CA ARG A 114 -6.86 2.52 -8.85
C ARG A 114 -6.54 3.48 -10.01
N GLY A 115 -6.68 3.01 -11.24
CA GLY A 115 -6.49 3.79 -12.46
C GLY A 115 -7.73 4.60 -12.84
N ASP A 116 -7.54 5.62 -13.68
CA ASP A 116 -8.63 6.37 -14.29
C ASP A 116 -9.06 5.78 -15.65
N ASP A 117 -10.05 6.40 -16.28
CA ASP A 117 -10.55 6.00 -17.60
C ASP A 117 -9.46 5.94 -18.67
N ALA A 118 -8.45 6.81 -18.60
CA ALA A 118 -7.36 6.82 -19.56
C ALA A 118 -6.45 5.60 -19.37
N ALA A 119 -6.17 5.21 -18.12
CA ALA A 119 -5.45 3.97 -17.82
C ALA A 119 -6.23 2.73 -18.25
N HIS A 120 -7.55 2.70 -18.05
CA HIS A 120 -8.41 1.60 -18.48
C HIS A 120 -8.44 1.47 -20.01
N GLN A 121 -8.57 2.60 -20.72
CA GLN A 121 -8.51 2.62 -22.18
C GLN A 121 -7.15 2.14 -22.70
N ALA A 122 -6.04 2.59 -22.09
CA ALA A 122 -4.71 2.16 -22.48
C ALA A 122 -4.54 0.63 -22.33
N LEU A 123 -5.03 0.02 -21.23
CA LEU A 123 -5.01 -1.44 -21.03
C LEU A 123 -5.82 -2.24 -22.06
N ALA A 124 -6.83 -1.63 -22.67
CA ALA A 124 -7.64 -2.25 -23.72
C ALA A 124 -6.94 -2.25 -25.09
N THR A 125 -5.84 -1.50 -25.23
CA THR A 125 -5.05 -1.39 -26.47
C THR A 125 -3.74 -2.18 -26.36
N GLN A 126 -2.79 -1.89 -27.26
CA GLN A 126 -1.41 -2.41 -27.20
C GLN A 126 -0.45 -1.45 -26.48
N ASP A 127 -0.96 -0.34 -25.97
CA ASP A 127 -0.18 0.60 -25.18
C ASP A 127 0.34 -0.07 -23.90
N ARG A 128 1.55 0.31 -23.53
CA ARG A 128 2.15 -0.10 -22.27
C ARG A 128 1.63 0.80 -21.16
N VAL A 129 1.16 0.18 -20.08
CA VAL A 129 0.69 0.86 -18.87
C VAL A 129 1.67 0.57 -17.74
N ILE A 130 1.98 1.57 -16.93
CA ILE A 130 2.93 1.46 -15.82
C ILE A 130 2.14 1.46 -14.52
N VAL A 131 2.41 0.52 -13.64
CA VAL A 131 1.82 0.43 -12.29
C VAL A 131 2.93 0.59 -11.27
N GLY A 132 2.77 1.52 -10.32
CA GLY A 132 3.66 1.70 -9.18
C GLY A 132 2.97 1.26 -7.90
N LEU A 133 3.59 0.34 -7.18
CA LEU A 133 3.18 -0.11 -5.86
C LEU A 133 4.15 0.48 -4.84
N ARG A 134 3.68 1.50 -4.11
CA ARG A 134 4.44 2.20 -3.08
C ARG A 134 4.27 1.49 -1.73
N ASN A 135 5.37 1.00 -1.20
CA ASN A 135 5.51 0.59 0.19
C ASN A 135 6.01 1.77 1.00
N GLU A 136 5.09 2.45 1.68
CA GLU A 136 5.37 3.74 2.30
C GLU A 136 6.44 3.62 3.40
N ASN A 137 7.51 4.38 3.23
CA ASN A 137 8.61 4.46 4.18
C ASN A 137 9.08 5.89 4.40
N ARG A 138 9.79 6.07 5.50
CA ARG A 138 10.27 7.37 5.96
C ARG A 138 11.39 7.88 5.05
N THR A 139 11.37 9.18 4.73
CA THR A 139 12.38 9.82 3.86
C THR A 139 13.83 9.69 4.36
N THR A 140 14.03 9.57 5.68
CA THR A 140 15.38 9.39 6.26
C THR A 140 15.86 7.95 6.28
N GLN A 141 15.02 6.98 5.89
CA GLN A 141 15.46 5.60 5.79
C GLN A 141 16.46 5.40 4.64
N GLY A 142 17.25 4.36 4.79
CA GLY A 142 18.22 3.91 3.83
C GLY A 142 18.57 2.45 4.06
N THR A 143 19.44 1.91 3.22
CA THR A 143 19.91 0.52 3.33
C THR A 143 21.43 0.52 3.39
N ASP A 144 22.02 -0.26 4.31
CA ASP A 144 23.47 -0.35 4.40
C ASP A 144 24.04 -1.10 3.21
N SER A 145 25.07 -0.51 2.61
CA SER A 145 25.66 -1.02 1.38
C SER A 145 26.43 -2.33 1.52
N GLN A 146 26.78 -2.73 2.74
CA GLN A 146 27.52 -3.94 3.03
C GLN A 146 26.62 -5.04 3.58
N THR A 147 25.76 -4.70 4.53
CA THR A 147 24.93 -5.69 5.24
C THR A 147 23.54 -5.86 4.66
N GLY A 148 23.00 -4.84 3.99
CA GLY A 148 21.60 -4.82 3.57
C GLY A 148 20.61 -4.41 4.67
N ASP A 149 21.11 -4.07 5.87
CA ASP A 149 20.25 -3.65 6.98
C ASP A 149 19.69 -2.24 6.77
N THR A 150 18.47 -2.00 7.25
CA THR A 150 17.90 -0.65 7.26
C THR A 150 18.73 0.29 8.14
N ASN A 151 18.94 1.52 7.68
CA ASN A 151 19.61 2.58 8.40
C ASN A 151 18.85 3.91 8.27
N SER A 152 19.35 4.97 8.92
CA SER A 152 18.75 6.31 8.92
C SER A 152 19.59 7.34 8.16
N ARG A 153 20.37 6.90 7.15
CA ARG A 153 21.28 7.78 6.38
C ARG A 153 20.56 8.57 5.27
N GLY A 154 19.27 8.36 5.07
CA GLY A 154 18.46 9.02 4.04
C GLY A 154 18.87 8.66 2.62
N THR A 155 19.34 7.43 2.37
CA THR A 155 19.71 6.98 1.01
C THR A 155 18.52 6.46 0.21
N GLY A 156 17.33 6.39 0.82
CA GLY A 156 16.16 5.73 0.27
C GLY A 156 16.24 4.20 0.34
N VAL A 157 15.08 3.56 0.21
CA VAL A 157 14.90 2.11 0.25
C VAL A 157 14.33 1.66 -1.10
N TYR A 158 14.85 0.56 -1.63
CA TYR A 158 14.36 -0.07 -2.85
C TYR A 158 13.44 -1.25 -2.52
N ASP A 159 12.25 -0.96 -2.02
CA ASP A 159 11.24 -1.95 -1.62
C ASP A 159 9.86 -1.70 -2.27
N ASP A 160 9.80 -0.76 -3.21
CA ASP A 160 8.63 -0.58 -4.07
C ASP A 160 8.68 -1.53 -5.28
N ARG A 161 7.58 -1.59 -6.02
CA ARG A 161 7.52 -2.30 -7.30
C ARG A 161 6.98 -1.40 -8.40
N ILE A 162 7.66 -1.36 -9.54
CA ILE A 162 7.06 -0.89 -10.80
C ILE A 162 6.78 -2.11 -11.69
N VAL A 163 5.61 -2.12 -12.33
CA VAL A 163 5.23 -3.14 -13.31
C VAL A 163 4.85 -2.48 -14.61
N VAL A 164 5.31 -3.03 -15.73
CA VAL A 164 4.86 -2.62 -17.06
C VAL A 164 3.96 -3.70 -17.64
N LEU A 165 2.73 -3.33 -17.99
CA LEU A 165 1.69 -4.19 -18.55
C LEU A 165 1.49 -3.88 -20.03
N TRP A 166 1.29 -4.90 -20.85
CA TRP A 166 0.93 -4.71 -22.25
C TRP A 166 0.25 -5.94 -22.87
N ARG A 167 -0.42 -5.71 -24.00
CA ARG A 167 -0.92 -6.76 -24.88
C ARG A 167 -0.13 -6.76 -26.19
N ALA A 168 0.32 -7.94 -26.60
CA ALA A 168 0.90 -8.14 -27.93
C ALA A 168 -0.19 -8.07 -29.01
N SER A 169 0.21 -8.00 -30.29
CA SER A 169 -0.72 -7.92 -31.43
C SER A 169 -1.62 -9.12 -31.60
N ASP A 170 -1.21 -10.28 -31.09
CA ASP A 170 -2.01 -11.50 -31.07
C ASP A 170 -2.95 -11.57 -29.84
N GLY A 171 -2.98 -10.52 -29.02
CA GLY A 171 -3.76 -10.47 -27.78
C GLY A 171 -3.05 -11.09 -26.57
N THR A 172 -1.84 -11.65 -26.74
CA THR A 172 -1.07 -12.20 -25.62
C THR A 172 -0.78 -11.13 -24.58
N ARG A 173 -1.13 -11.43 -23.33
CA ARG A 173 -0.97 -10.53 -22.17
C ARG A 173 0.40 -10.72 -21.54
N HIS A 174 1.04 -9.61 -21.17
CA HIS A 174 2.38 -9.60 -20.58
C HIS A 174 2.50 -8.63 -19.41
N ALA A 175 3.34 -9.01 -18.46
CA ALA A 175 3.73 -8.18 -17.34
C ALA A 175 5.23 -8.32 -17.07
N ARG A 176 5.89 -7.20 -16.77
CA ARG A 176 7.27 -7.17 -16.34
C ARG A 176 7.41 -6.37 -15.06
N GLU A 177 7.82 -7.04 -14.00
CA GLU A 177 8.12 -6.42 -12.70
C GLU A 177 9.55 -5.89 -12.63
N PHE A 178 9.69 -4.80 -11.90
CA PHE A 178 10.93 -4.17 -11.47
C PHE A 178 10.84 -4.00 -9.95
N ASN A 179 11.66 -4.74 -9.22
CA ASN A 179 11.55 -4.89 -7.77
C ASN A 179 12.56 -4.04 -6.99
N ASP A 180 13.64 -3.58 -7.63
CA ASP A 180 14.58 -2.64 -7.03
C ASP A 180 14.13 -1.21 -7.37
N VAL A 181 12.99 -0.79 -6.80
CA VAL A 181 12.35 0.49 -7.13
C VAL A 181 12.08 1.31 -5.87
N THR A 182 12.14 2.63 -6.01
CA THR A 182 11.58 3.56 -5.02
C THR A 182 10.70 4.59 -5.71
N THR A 183 9.66 5.00 -5.01
CA THR A 183 8.71 6.05 -5.37
C THR A 183 8.69 7.16 -4.32
N GLU A 184 9.54 7.04 -3.31
CA GLU A 184 9.72 7.98 -2.21
C GLU A 184 10.96 8.87 -2.43
N PRO A 185 10.94 10.12 -1.94
CA PRO A 185 12.10 10.99 -1.95
C PRO A 185 13.05 10.62 -0.82
N THR A 186 14.31 11.05 -0.92
CA THR A 186 15.29 10.81 0.14
C THR A 186 15.72 12.07 0.86
N ALA A 187 15.86 11.94 2.18
CA ALA A 187 16.24 13.03 3.06
C ALA A 187 17.64 13.62 2.75
N GLN A 188 18.44 12.96 1.91
CA GLN A 188 19.73 13.48 1.45
C GLN A 188 19.64 14.86 0.80
N TYR A 189 18.49 15.20 0.20
CA TYR A 189 18.27 16.47 -0.47
C TYR A 189 17.39 17.44 0.33
N ASP A 190 17.02 17.05 1.54
CA ASP A 190 16.08 17.76 2.39
C ASP A 190 16.71 18.98 3.08
N GLY A 191 15.93 20.04 3.24
CA GLY A 191 16.30 21.21 4.04
C GLY A 191 16.47 20.89 5.52
N HIS A 192 15.64 20.01 6.08
CA HIS A 192 15.66 19.59 7.49
C HIS A 192 16.96 18.88 7.88
N ALA A 193 17.64 18.25 6.93
CA ALA A 193 18.97 17.66 7.13
C ALA A 193 20.09 18.70 7.30
N LYS A 194 19.80 20.00 7.10
CA LYS A 194 20.77 21.10 7.06
C LYS A 194 20.50 22.23 8.05
N THR A 195 19.43 22.15 8.83
CA THR A 195 19.15 23.08 9.92
C THR A 195 20.25 23.02 11.00
N THR A 196 20.36 24.06 11.84
CA THR A 196 21.35 24.13 12.94
C THR A 196 20.66 24.47 14.26
N PRO A 197 20.53 23.52 15.21
CA PRO A 197 20.84 22.09 15.05
C PRO A 197 19.97 21.44 13.97
N ARG A 198 20.38 20.26 13.49
CA ARG A 198 19.56 19.47 12.55
C ARG A 198 18.18 19.23 13.15
N SER A 199 17.17 19.17 12.29
CA SER A 199 15.80 18.84 12.69
C SER A 199 15.79 17.45 13.33
N GLN A 200 14.90 17.27 14.30
CA GLN A 200 14.77 16.02 15.04
C GLN A 200 14.60 14.86 14.05
N GLY A 201 15.35 13.77 14.25
CA GLY A 201 15.35 12.58 13.39
C GLY A 201 16.16 12.69 12.08
N TYR A 202 16.71 13.86 11.77
CA TYR A 202 17.58 14.05 10.60
C TYR A 202 19.07 14.00 10.96
N GLU A 203 19.41 13.71 12.23
CA GLU A 203 20.78 13.78 12.76
C GLU A 203 21.75 12.86 11.99
N GLN A 204 21.28 11.69 11.57
CA GLN A 204 22.08 10.68 10.88
C GLN A 204 22.06 10.79 9.34
N VAL A 205 21.27 11.72 8.79
CA VAL A 205 21.13 11.86 7.34
C VAL A 205 22.45 12.31 6.70
N ASN A 206 22.83 11.66 5.61
CA ASN A 206 24.03 11.99 4.85
C ASN A 206 23.77 13.12 3.85
N ALA A 207 23.44 14.31 4.35
CA ALA A 207 22.99 15.45 3.53
C ALA A 207 23.95 15.78 2.37
N LYS A 208 23.39 15.93 1.16
CA LYS A 208 24.11 16.39 -0.04
C LYS A 208 24.23 17.92 -0.02
N ALA A 209 25.15 18.47 -0.79
CA ALA A 209 25.28 19.93 -0.93
C ALA A 209 24.00 20.56 -1.51
N LYS A 210 23.39 19.92 -2.51
CA LYS A 210 22.13 20.35 -3.13
C LYS A 210 20.98 20.21 -2.12
N THR A 211 20.13 21.23 -2.00
CA THR A 211 18.83 21.16 -1.32
C THR A 211 17.75 21.25 -2.39
N GLU A 212 16.73 20.41 -2.28
CA GLU A 212 15.60 20.35 -3.19
C GLU A 212 14.32 20.67 -2.41
N GLY A 213 13.19 20.76 -3.11
CA GLY A 213 11.91 21.10 -2.49
C GLY A 213 11.62 22.59 -2.42
N GLU A 214 10.50 22.91 -1.78
CA GLU A 214 9.92 24.25 -1.66
C GLU A 214 9.52 24.50 -0.21
N ASP A 215 9.73 25.72 0.28
CA ASP A 215 9.29 26.15 1.61
C ASP A 215 7.79 26.51 1.54
N VAL A 216 6.93 25.53 1.83
CA VAL A 216 5.47 25.68 1.67
C VAL A 216 4.79 26.24 2.90
N ASN A 217 5.39 26.07 4.07
CA ASN A 217 4.86 26.59 5.34
C ASN A 217 5.46 27.97 5.71
N ARG A 218 6.50 28.43 4.99
CA ARG A 218 7.26 29.69 5.19
C ARG A 218 8.07 29.72 6.49
N ASP A 219 8.58 28.59 6.94
CA ASP A 219 9.46 28.50 8.12
C ASP A 219 10.95 28.72 7.80
N GLY A 220 11.31 28.86 6.51
CA GLY A 220 12.66 29.06 6.03
C GLY A 220 13.42 27.77 5.72
N VAL A 221 12.79 26.60 5.85
CA VAL A 221 13.28 25.29 5.45
C VAL A 221 12.56 24.85 4.18
N ARG A 222 13.26 24.16 3.28
CA ARG A 222 12.64 23.64 2.05
C ARG A 222 12.09 22.25 2.30
N ASP A 223 10.82 22.07 1.97
CA ASP A 223 10.07 20.85 2.18
C ASP A 223 10.20 19.92 0.98
N LEU A 224 10.76 18.75 1.24
CA LEU A 224 10.91 17.70 0.24
C LEU A 224 9.54 17.19 -0.19
N GLY A 225 9.40 16.83 -1.46
CA GLY A 225 8.10 16.46 -2.02
C GLY A 225 8.10 15.12 -2.74
N ARG A 226 6.95 14.45 -2.72
CA ARG A 226 6.67 13.23 -3.47
C ARG A 226 5.43 13.42 -4.35
N MET A 227 5.34 12.62 -5.41
CA MET A 227 4.11 12.55 -6.20
C MET A 227 3.04 11.78 -5.42
N ALA A 228 1.83 12.34 -5.34
CA ALA A 228 0.68 11.68 -4.72
C ALA A 228 0.21 10.49 -5.58
N GLU A 229 -0.54 9.57 -4.95
CA GLU A 229 -1.22 8.49 -5.64
C GLU A 229 -2.14 8.99 -6.78
N GLY A 230 -2.51 8.08 -7.67
CA GLY A 230 -3.41 8.31 -8.80
C GLY A 230 -2.77 8.03 -10.16
N THR A 231 -3.53 8.32 -11.22
CA THR A 231 -3.05 8.17 -12.60
C THR A 231 -2.38 9.46 -13.06
N THR A 232 -1.23 9.32 -13.71
CA THR A 232 -0.49 10.42 -14.32
C THR A 232 -0.09 10.03 -15.73
N GLU A 233 -0.49 10.82 -16.72
CA GLU A 233 0.06 10.65 -18.07
C GLU A 233 1.53 11.10 -18.07
N MET A 234 2.41 10.18 -18.47
CA MET A 234 3.83 10.38 -18.56
C MET A 234 4.26 10.50 -20.02
N GLY A 235 5.14 11.47 -20.30
CA GLY A 235 5.76 11.67 -21.59
C GLY A 235 7.27 11.41 -21.56
N ARG A 236 7.85 11.27 -22.76
CA ARG A 236 9.30 11.15 -22.92
C ARG A 236 10.03 12.37 -22.36
N ALA A 237 11.13 12.12 -21.66
CA ALA A 237 12.03 13.13 -21.13
C ALA A 237 13.47 12.59 -21.10
N THR A 238 14.37 13.40 -20.56
CA THR A 238 15.73 12.97 -20.22
C THR A 238 16.06 13.26 -18.76
N HIS A 239 17.01 12.49 -18.22
CA HIS A 239 17.61 12.73 -16.92
C HIS A 239 19.15 12.82 -17.08
N PRO A 240 19.78 13.89 -16.54
CA PRO A 240 21.21 14.08 -16.68
C PRO A 240 22.00 13.03 -15.90
N ARG A 241 23.06 12.48 -16.49
CA ARG A 241 23.94 11.51 -15.84
C ARG A 241 25.36 12.04 -15.81
N ARG A 242 25.95 12.17 -14.62
CA ARG A 242 27.31 12.74 -14.47
C ARG A 242 28.32 11.92 -15.28
N GLY A 243 29.00 12.58 -16.23
CA GLY A 243 30.03 11.95 -17.05
C GLY A 243 29.50 11.05 -18.18
N HIS A 244 28.19 11.11 -18.46
CA HIS A 244 27.53 10.34 -19.52
C HIS A 244 26.52 11.22 -20.27
N PRO A 245 26.06 10.82 -21.47
CA PRO A 245 24.92 11.46 -22.11
C PRO A 245 23.67 11.38 -21.23
N ASP A 246 22.79 12.36 -21.41
CA ASP A 246 21.43 12.37 -20.86
C ASP A 246 20.71 11.05 -21.19
N GLU A 247 20.21 10.38 -20.14
CA GLU A 247 19.49 9.12 -20.30
C GLU A 247 18.00 9.39 -20.52
N PHE A 248 17.32 8.47 -21.22
CA PHE A 248 15.87 8.47 -21.30
C PHE A 248 15.26 8.56 -19.90
N ALA A 249 14.13 9.23 -19.75
CA ALA A 249 13.31 9.27 -18.55
C ALA A 249 11.84 9.46 -18.94
N LEU A 250 10.95 9.28 -17.96
CA LEU A 250 9.55 9.65 -18.08
C LEU A 250 9.24 10.79 -17.13
N ARG A 251 8.34 11.71 -17.50
CA ARG A 251 7.86 12.80 -16.64
C ARG A 251 6.38 13.13 -16.91
N PRO A 252 5.66 13.77 -15.98
CA PRO A 252 4.30 14.25 -16.24
C PRO A 252 4.21 15.10 -17.52
N THR A 253 3.17 14.87 -18.31
CA THR A 253 2.90 15.70 -19.50
C THR A 253 2.34 17.07 -19.11
N ASP A 254 2.35 18.01 -20.05
CA ASP A 254 1.73 19.32 -19.83
C ASP A 254 0.23 19.20 -19.54
N ALA A 255 -0.44 18.23 -20.18
CA ALA A 255 -1.84 17.91 -19.90
C ALA A 255 -2.04 17.32 -18.49
N ALA A 256 -1.15 16.41 -18.05
CA ALA A 256 -1.18 15.88 -16.70
C ALA A 256 -0.96 16.97 -15.64
N MET A 257 -0.05 17.92 -15.89
CA MET A 257 0.18 19.05 -14.98
C MET A 257 -1.02 19.99 -14.93
N ALA A 258 -1.61 20.34 -16.07
CA ALA A 258 -2.77 21.22 -16.13
C ALA A 258 -4.00 20.66 -15.37
N ASN A 259 -4.14 19.33 -15.35
CA ASN A 259 -5.24 18.64 -14.66
C ASN A 259 -4.82 18.09 -13.28
N GLY A 260 -3.57 18.28 -12.88
CA GLY A 260 -2.96 17.61 -11.74
C GLY A 260 -3.16 18.33 -10.42
N SER A 261 -4.38 18.79 -10.11
CA SER A 261 -4.59 19.52 -8.86
C SER A 261 -4.33 18.66 -7.63
N ARG A 262 -3.62 19.19 -6.62
CA ARG A 262 -3.33 18.50 -5.34
C ARG A 262 -2.64 17.13 -5.51
N ARG A 263 -1.71 17.01 -6.46
CA ARG A 263 -1.02 15.74 -6.79
C ARG A 263 0.44 15.68 -6.34
N VAL A 264 0.87 16.61 -5.48
CA VAL A 264 2.18 16.60 -4.82
C VAL A 264 1.95 16.72 -3.32
N GLU A 265 2.64 15.88 -2.55
CA GLU A 265 2.69 15.94 -1.09
C GLU A 265 4.08 16.38 -0.65
N ARG A 266 4.18 17.12 0.46
CA ARG A 266 5.42 17.65 1.02
C ARG A 266 5.46 17.45 2.52
N ASP A 267 6.63 17.04 3.00
CA ASP A 267 6.95 16.91 4.43
C ASP A 267 7.25 18.30 4.99
N SER A 268 6.18 19.04 5.30
CA SER A 268 6.24 20.44 5.73
C SER A 268 6.46 20.60 7.23
N ASN A 269 6.37 19.51 7.99
CA ASN A 269 6.69 19.53 9.42
C ASN A 269 8.07 18.91 9.71
N GLY A 270 8.74 18.37 8.68
CA GLY A 270 10.06 17.76 8.78
C GLY A 270 10.04 16.50 9.64
N ASP A 271 8.96 15.74 9.62
CA ASP A 271 8.81 14.48 10.35
C ASP A 271 9.15 13.25 9.49
N GLY A 272 9.53 13.44 8.22
CA GLY A 272 9.91 12.38 7.30
C GLY A 272 8.76 11.51 6.79
N TRP A 273 7.51 11.91 7.05
CA TRP A 273 6.29 11.28 6.54
C TRP A 273 5.41 12.32 5.83
N PHE A 274 4.37 11.85 5.16
CA PHE A 274 3.46 12.69 4.38
C PHE A 274 2.02 12.41 4.82
N ASP A 275 1.47 13.25 5.69
CA ASP A 275 0.12 13.08 6.24
C ASP A 275 -0.55 14.41 6.60
N ALA A 276 -1.75 14.39 7.18
CA ALA A 276 -2.52 15.61 7.44
C ALA A 276 -1.87 16.58 8.44
N ARG A 277 -0.76 16.20 9.10
CA ARG A 277 0.05 17.13 9.91
C ARG A 277 0.90 18.05 9.03
N ASP A 278 1.01 17.77 7.74
CA ASP A 278 1.69 18.62 6.76
C ASP A 278 0.85 19.82 6.35
N THR A 279 0.90 20.87 7.16
CA THR A 279 0.17 22.11 6.86
C THR A 279 0.70 22.73 5.57
N GLN A 280 -0.20 22.97 4.61
CA GLN A 280 0.15 23.46 3.26
C GLN A 280 1.02 22.47 2.45
N GLY A 281 1.15 21.22 2.91
CA GLY A 281 1.96 20.17 2.28
C GLY A 281 1.42 19.66 0.94
N VAL A 282 0.22 20.04 0.52
CA VAL A 282 -0.38 19.56 -0.73
C VAL A 282 -0.34 20.65 -1.81
N GLN A 283 0.27 20.32 -2.95
CA GLN A 283 0.42 21.21 -4.11
C GLN A 283 -0.06 20.55 -5.42
N ASP A 284 -0.19 21.36 -6.47
CA ASP A 284 -0.48 20.88 -7.82
C ASP A 284 0.74 20.17 -8.45
N LEU A 285 0.47 19.24 -9.37
CA LEU A 285 1.48 18.50 -10.11
C LEU A 285 2.37 19.44 -10.91
N ASN A 286 3.67 19.13 -10.93
CA ASN A 286 4.65 19.85 -11.71
C ASN A 286 5.61 18.87 -12.41
N ASN A 287 6.58 19.41 -13.15
CA ASN A 287 7.49 18.62 -13.98
C ASN A 287 8.79 18.18 -13.28
N THR A 288 8.90 18.33 -11.96
CA THR A 288 10.12 17.95 -11.23
C THR A 288 10.19 16.45 -10.95
N PHE A 289 9.06 15.74 -11.07
CA PHE A 289 8.96 14.30 -10.87
C PHE A 289 9.28 13.53 -12.15
N LYS A 290 10.11 12.49 -12.05
CA LYS A 290 10.49 11.63 -13.17
C LYS A 290 10.59 10.18 -12.75
N ILE A 291 10.43 9.26 -13.70
CA ILE A 291 10.95 7.89 -13.57
C ILE A 291 12.33 7.85 -14.25
N HIS A 292 13.39 7.55 -13.48
CA HIS A 292 14.76 7.48 -14.01
C HIS A 292 15.63 6.42 -13.32
N ARG A 293 16.88 6.28 -13.75
CA ARG A 293 17.86 5.37 -13.14
C ARG A 293 18.21 5.84 -11.74
N GLY A 294 18.09 4.96 -10.75
CA GLY A 294 18.72 5.12 -9.44
C GLY A 294 20.08 4.41 -9.39
N SER A 295 20.95 4.76 -8.45
CA SER A 295 22.19 4.00 -8.26
C SER A 295 21.93 2.70 -7.50
N GLY A 296 22.90 1.79 -7.44
CA GLY A 296 22.67 0.44 -6.90
C GLY A 296 22.15 0.39 -5.47
N ARG A 297 22.50 1.36 -4.61
CA ARG A 297 22.12 1.38 -3.18
C ARG A 297 21.85 2.79 -2.62
N ASN A 298 21.76 3.77 -3.50
CA ASN A 298 21.27 5.11 -3.19
C ASN A 298 20.27 5.46 -4.30
N THR A 299 19.07 5.87 -3.92
CA THR A 299 18.07 6.18 -4.93
C THR A 299 18.40 7.47 -5.67
N ASP A 300 19.25 8.32 -5.07
CA ASP A 300 19.75 9.58 -5.64
C ASP A 300 18.60 10.50 -6.11
N SER A 301 17.47 10.43 -5.42
CA SER A 301 16.23 11.11 -5.81
C SER A 301 15.70 12.03 -4.72
N ALA A 302 15.28 13.24 -5.13
CA ALA A 302 14.60 14.21 -4.28
C ALA A 302 13.08 14.27 -4.53
N GLY A 303 12.48 13.19 -5.03
CA GLY A 303 11.05 13.10 -5.37
C GLY A 303 10.73 12.26 -6.60
N CYS A 304 11.72 12.04 -7.47
CA CYS A 304 11.61 11.14 -8.61
C CYS A 304 11.42 9.67 -8.19
N GLN A 305 10.75 8.90 -9.03
CA GLN A 305 10.72 7.46 -8.95
C GLN A 305 12.00 6.91 -9.57
N THR A 306 12.65 5.96 -8.94
CA THR A 306 13.90 5.41 -9.45
C THR A 306 13.91 3.91 -9.52
N ILE A 307 14.52 3.39 -10.58
CA ILE A 307 14.78 1.96 -10.74
C ILE A 307 16.28 1.74 -10.58
N GLY A 308 16.61 1.01 -9.51
CA GLY A 308 17.95 0.58 -9.13
C GLY A 308 18.30 -0.77 -9.72
N GLY A 309 19.13 -1.54 -9.00
CA GLY A 309 19.43 -2.95 -9.32
C GLY A 309 20.17 -3.23 -10.63
N ASN A 310 20.54 -2.19 -11.39
CA ASN A 310 20.94 -2.25 -12.81
C ASN A 310 19.81 -2.65 -13.77
N ASP A 311 18.56 -2.62 -13.33
CA ASP A 311 17.39 -3.04 -14.12
C ASP A 311 16.83 -1.93 -15.02
N TYR A 312 17.37 -0.72 -14.92
CA TYR A 312 16.86 0.45 -15.65
C TYR A 312 16.89 0.28 -17.18
N ASP A 313 17.94 -0.33 -17.74
CA ASP A 313 18.03 -0.52 -19.20
C ASP A 313 16.96 -1.51 -19.70
N THR A 314 16.66 -2.53 -18.90
CA THR A 314 15.54 -3.45 -19.12
C THR A 314 14.20 -2.73 -18.99
N PHE A 315 14.07 -1.81 -18.04
CA PHE A 315 12.88 -0.96 -17.92
C PHE A 315 12.66 -0.11 -19.16
N VAL A 316 13.70 0.58 -19.64
CA VAL A 316 13.61 1.43 -20.83
C VAL A 316 13.24 0.61 -22.07
N SER A 317 13.85 -0.57 -22.27
CA SER A 317 13.51 -1.43 -23.41
C SER A 317 12.08 -1.96 -23.32
N THR A 318 11.62 -2.28 -22.10
CA THR A 318 10.25 -2.73 -21.85
C THR A 318 9.25 -1.61 -22.11
N VAL A 319 9.38 -0.44 -21.48
CA VAL A 319 8.44 0.69 -21.65
C VAL A 319 8.36 1.18 -23.10
N ARG A 320 9.45 1.06 -23.86
CA ARG A 320 9.50 1.49 -25.26
C ARG A 320 9.18 0.38 -26.26
N GLY A 321 8.73 -0.78 -25.78
CA GLY A 321 8.55 -1.96 -26.63
C GLY A 321 7.33 -1.90 -27.56
N THR A 322 6.47 -0.89 -27.45
CA THR A 322 5.36 -0.66 -28.39
C THR A 322 5.75 0.44 -29.40
N PRO A 323 5.89 0.11 -30.70
CA PRO A 323 6.25 1.09 -31.73
C PRO A 323 5.26 2.26 -31.78
N GLY A 324 5.77 3.48 -31.85
CA GLY A 324 4.95 4.69 -31.94
C GLY A 324 4.47 5.24 -30.60
N GLN A 325 4.35 4.42 -29.55
CA GLN A 325 3.89 4.90 -28.24
C GLN A 325 4.86 5.91 -27.62
N ASP A 326 4.38 7.11 -27.33
CA ASP A 326 5.13 8.24 -26.77
C ASP A 326 4.53 8.85 -25.49
N ARG A 327 3.39 8.30 -25.06
CA ARG A 327 2.69 8.59 -23.80
C ARG A 327 2.39 7.29 -23.05
N TRP A 328 2.45 7.33 -21.73
CA TRP A 328 2.18 6.18 -20.86
C TRP A 328 1.31 6.60 -19.70
N GLN A 329 0.28 5.83 -19.40
CA GLN A 329 -0.46 6.01 -18.14
C GLN A 329 0.33 5.35 -17.01
N TYR A 330 0.67 6.14 -16.00
CA TYR A 330 1.33 5.67 -14.78
C TYR A 330 0.34 5.72 -13.62
N VAL A 331 -0.10 4.53 -13.19
CA VAL A 331 -0.98 4.35 -12.04
C VAL A 331 -0.12 4.11 -10.81
N LEU A 332 -0.02 5.10 -9.93
CA LEU A 332 0.70 5.00 -8.66
C LEU A 332 -0.30 4.79 -7.52
N THR A 333 -0.12 3.75 -6.72
CA THR A 333 -0.93 3.48 -5.52
C THR A 333 -0.01 3.05 -4.39
N SER A 334 -0.31 3.49 -3.16
CA SER A 334 0.30 2.86 -1.99
C SER A 334 -0.32 1.49 -1.80
N VAL A 335 0.45 0.61 -1.17
CA VAL A 335 -0.02 -0.70 -0.74
C VAL A 335 -0.54 -0.64 0.69
N ALA A 336 -1.47 -1.52 1.01
CA ALA A 336 -1.80 -1.80 2.41
C ALA A 336 -0.63 -2.59 3.04
N PRO A 337 -0.31 -2.36 4.34
CA PRO A 337 0.76 -3.08 5.01
C PRO A 337 0.61 -4.60 4.85
N THR A 338 1.70 -5.28 4.47
CA THR A 338 1.72 -6.69 4.08
C THR A 338 1.18 -7.65 5.15
N GLN A 339 1.27 -7.26 6.43
CA GLN A 339 0.78 -8.05 7.58
C GLN A 339 -0.75 -7.99 7.73
N THR A 340 -1.35 -6.84 7.42
CA THR A 340 -2.79 -6.62 7.49
C THR A 340 -3.56 -7.58 6.60
N LEU A 341 -3.08 -7.88 5.39
CA LEU A 341 -3.85 -8.64 4.40
C LEU A 341 -3.62 -10.16 4.43
N ARG A 342 -2.42 -10.66 4.78
CA ARG A 342 -2.17 -12.12 4.86
C ARG A 342 -2.97 -12.84 5.95
N GLN A 343 -3.17 -12.19 7.10
CA GLN A 343 -3.97 -12.76 8.20
C GLN A 343 -5.48 -12.57 7.96
N ASN A 344 -5.81 -11.62 7.09
CA ASN A 344 -7.14 -11.40 6.56
C ASN A 344 -7.58 -12.46 5.52
N GLN A 345 -6.86 -13.57 5.32
CA GLN A 345 -7.31 -14.72 4.52
C GLN A 345 -7.29 -16.07 5.26
N GLU A 346 -6.84 -16.10 6.51
CA GLU A 346 -7.24 -17.17 7.46
C GLU A 346 -8.75 -17.06 7.83
N ARG A 347 -9.45 -16.12 7.18
CA ARG A 347 -10.83 -15.64 7.31
C ARG A 347 -11.97 -16.61 6.94
N GLU A 348 -11.73 -17.82 6.42
CA GLU A 348 -12.83 -18.62 5.82
C GLU A 348 -13.15 -19.97 6.50
N ASN A 349 -12.62 -20.26 7.69
CA ASN A 349 -13.16 -21.35 8.50
C ASN A 349 -13.31 -20.92 9.96
N PHE A 350 -14.36 -21.43 10.60
CA PHE A 350 -14.60 -21.52 12.06
C PHE A 350 -15.68 -20.63 12.69
N GLN A 351 -16.40 -21.29 13.60
CA GLN A 351 -17.67 -20.91 14.24
C GLN A 351 -17.48 -20.05 15.51
N PRO A 352 -18.53 -19.32 15.96
CA PRO A 352 -18.41 -18.35 17.06
C PRO A 352 -18.30 -19.01 18.44
N GLY A 353 -17.32 -18.56 19.24
CA GLY A 353 -17.28 -18.72 20.70
C GLY A 353 -17.35 -17.36 21.40
N THR A 354 -17.76 -17.36 22.68
CA THR A 354 -17.82 -16.16 23.54
C THR A 354 -16.44 -15.54 23.70
N THR A 355 -16.14 -14.57 22.85
CA THR A 355 -14.84 -13.90 22.82
C THR A 355 -14.82 -12.75 23.84
N PRO A 356 -13.85 -12.69 24.77
CA PRO A 356 -13.70 -11.57 25.69
C PRO A 356 -13.45 -10.26 24.93
N ASP A 357 -14.22 -9.21 25.24
CA ASP A 357 -14.15 -7.92 24.55
C ASP A 357 -12.99 -7.06 25.10
N PRO A 358 -12.03 -6.61 24.26
CA PRO A 358 -10.95 -5.72 24.66
C PRO A 358 -11.39 -4.37 25.24
N ARG A 359 -12.64 -3.96 25.01
CA ARG A 359 -13.23 -2.77 25.64
C ARG A 359 -13.53 -2.97 27.12
N ALA A 360 -13.53 -4.21 27.62
CA ALA A 360 -13.74 -4.52 29.02
C ALA A 360 -12.45 -4.29 29.85
N PRO A 361 -12.53 -3.63 31.02
CA PRO A 361 -11.36 -3.32 31.87
C PRO A 361 -10.47 -4.50 32.29
N GLY A 362 -11.00 -5.72 32.27
CA GLY A 362 -10.27 -6.94 32.64
C GLY A 362 -9.48 -7.59 31.50
N HIS A 363 -9.54 -7.05 30.28
CA HIS A 363 -8.88 -7.64 29.13
C HIS A 363 -7.39 -7.23 29.04
N PRO A 364 -6.45 -8.13 28.68
CA PRO A 364 -5.03 -7.78 28.54
C PRO A 364 -4.78 -6.63 27.53
N ASP A 365 -5.53 -6.61 26.43
CA ASP A 365 -5.43 -5.54 25.42
C ASP A 365 -6.21 -4.26 25.78
N HIS A 366 -6.85 -4.19 26.95
CA HIS A 366 -7.72 -3.05 27.30
C HIS A 366 -6.99 -1.71 27.29
N GLY A 367 -5.76 -1.66 27.81
CA GLY A 367 -4.97 -0.43 27.83
C GLY A 367 -4.70 0.13 26.43
N LEU A 368 -4.29 -0.74 25.49
CA LEU A 368 -4.04 -0.35 24.10
C LEU A 368 -5.34 0.02 23.37
N GLN A 369 -6.42 -0.73 23.61
CA GLN A 369 -7.75 -0.41 23.09
C GLN A 369 -8.20 0.98 23.53
N GLN A 370 -8.04 1.31 24.81
CA GLN A 370 -8.43 2.60 25.38
C GLN A 370 -7.60 3.76 24.81
N GLN A 371 -6.29 3.58 24.60
CA GLN A 371 -5.45 4.58 23.93
C GLN A 371 -6.02 4.92 22.55
N ILE A 372 -6.21 3.89 21.71
CA ILE A 372 -6.73 4.05 20.34
C ILE A 372 -8.12 4.73 20.36
N SER A 373 -9.03 4.27 21.23
CA SER A 373 -10.36 4.86 21.36
C SER A 373 -10.31 6.33 21.83
N GLY A 374 -9.38 6.66 22.71
CA GLY A 374 -9.14 8.03 23.17
C GLY A 374 -8.69 8.94 22.03
N HIS A 375 -7.74 8.50 21.21
CA HIS A 375 -7.28 9.26 20.04
C HIS A 375 -8.38 9.42 18.98
N LEU A 376 -9.16 8.39 18.70
CA LEU A 376 -10.33 8.49 17.81
C LEU A 376 -11.36 9.50 18.32
N THR A 377 -11.56 9.56 19.64
CA THR A 377 -12.44 10.55 20.26
C THR A 377 -11.89 11.96 20.10
N ALA A 378 -10.58 12.14 20.26
CA ALA A 378 -9.90 13.42 20.09
C ALA A 378 -9.95 13.95 18.64
N LEU A 379 -9.93 13.06 17.64
CA LEU A 379 -10.11 13.43 16.23
C LEU A 379 -11.50 14.01 15.92
N GLY A 380 -12.51 13.73 16.76
CA GLY A 380 -13.85 14.29 16.60
C GLY A 380 -14.64 13.71 15.42
N GLY A 381 -15.79 14.33 15.11
CA GLY A 381 -16.62 13.97 13.96
C GLY A 381 -17.03 12.48 13.94
N HIS A 382 -16.88 11.85 12.77
CA HIS A 382 -17.23 10.45 12.57
C HIS A 382 -16.30 9.47 13.31
N TYR A 383 -15.04 9.86 13.56
CA TYR A 383 -14.10 9.04 14.36
C TYR A 383 -14.58 8.93 15.81
N ALA A 384 -14.97 10.04 16.44
CA ALA A 384 -15.48 10.04 17.81
C ALA A 384 -16.80 9.26 17.94
N GLN A 385 -17.71 9.38 16.97
CA GLN A 385 -18.98 8.65 16.96
C GLN A 385 -18.78 7.12 16.89
N ASN A 386 -17.71 6.67 16.23
CA ASN A 386 -17.42 5.26 16.00
C ASN A 386 -16.19 4.76 16.80
N ALA A 387 -15.71 5.52 17.79
CA ALA A 387 -14.45 5.25 18.47
C ALA A 387 -14.38 3.82 19.05
N GLY A 388 -15.50 3.32 19.58
CA GLY A 388 -15.58 1.97 20.14
C GLY A 388 -15.48 0.85 19.11
N SER A 389 -16.03 1.01 17.90
CA SER A 389 -15.95 -0.01 16.85
C SER A 389 -14.63 0.09 16.07
N TYR A 390 -14.21 1.31 15.73
CA TYR A 390 -12.97 1.55 14.97
C TYR A 390 -11.74 1.15 15.77
N SER A 391 -11.74 1.39 17.10
CA SER A 391 -10.61 1.00 17.95
C SER A 391 -10.34 -0.50 17.97
N LEU A 392 -11.35 -1.36 17.75
CA LEU A 392 -11.14 -2.81 17.68
C LEU A 392 -10.42 -3.21 16.39
N ALA A 393 -10.83 -2.64 15.24
CA ALA A 393 -10.14 -2.89 13.98
C ALA A 393 -8.71 -2.35 14.01
N LEU A 394 -8.51 -1.13 14.53
CA LEU A 394 -7.19 -0.51 14.67
C LEU A 394 -6.29 -1.21 15.70
N LEU A 395 -6.85 -1.76 16.77
CA LEU A 395 -6.11 -2.56 17.76
C LEU A 395 -5.49 -3.81 17.10
N TYR A 396 -6.24 -4.45 16.20
CA TYR A 396 -5.73 -5.59 15.44
C TYR A 396 -4.53 -5.17 14.57
N GLU A 397 -4.66 -4.07 13.82
CA GLU A 397 -3.57 -3.51 13.00
C GLU A 397 -2.33 -3.17 13.81
N ALA A 398 -2.52 -2.51 14.96
CA ALA A 398 -1.45 -2.15 15.88
C ALA A 398 -0.66 -3.39 16.32
N LYS A 399 -1.36 -4.42 16.81
CA LYS A 399 -0.74 -5.65 17.30
C LYS A 399 -0.07 -6.43 16.17
N ALA A 400 -0.67 -6.47 14.98
CA ALA A 400 -0.12 -7.19 13.83
C ALA A 400 1.24 -6.62 13.41
N ASN A 401 1.39 -5.29 13.56
CA ASN A 401 2.62 -4.56 13.27
C ASN A 401 3.53 -4.37 14.50
N GLY A 402 3.30 -5.13 15.58
CA GLY A 402 4.16 -5.13 16.76
C GLY A 402 4.11 -3.86 17.61
N MET A 403 3.10 -3.01 17.44
CA MET A 403 2.89 -1.84 18.30
C MET A 403 2.49 -2.31 19.71
N THR A 404 3.15 -1.71 20.71
CA THR A 404 2.89 -1.98 22.14
C THR A 404 2.13 -0.85 22.82
N ARG A 405 2.10 0.33 22.19
CA ARG A 405 1.28 1.49 22.55
C ARG A 405 0.94 2.27 21.28
N VAL A 406 -0.12 3.06 21.32
CA VAL A 406 -0.44 4.04 20.27
C VAL A 406 -0.42 5.40 20.93
N ASP A 407 0.53 6.24 20.51
CA ASP A 407 0.74 7.57 21.06
C ASP A 407 -0.10 8.61 20.30
N ASN A 408 -0.38 8.40 19.00
CA ASN A 408 -1.25 9.26 18.18
C ASN A 408 -1.97 8.50 17.06
N LEU A 409 -3.04 9.11 16.53
CA LEU A 409 -3.73 8.70 15.30
C LEU A 409 -3.81 9.90 14.35
N VAL A 410 -3.39 9.72 13.10
CA VAL A 410 -3.26 10.83 12.15
C VAL A 410 -3.95 10.50 10.82
N PRO A 411 -4.88 11.33 10.31
CA PRO A 411 -5.48 11.14 8.98
C PRO A 411 -4.49 11.41 7.83
N SER A 412 -4.72 10.81 6.65
CA SER A 412 -3.98 11.15 5.43
C SER A 412 -4.39 12.50 4.85
N ASN A 413 -3.50 13.12 4.07
CA ASN A 413 -3.80 14.32 3.30
C ASN A 413 -4.95 14.11 2.31
N ALA A 414 -5.74 15.15 2.05
CA ALA A 414 -6.57 15.20 0.85
C ALA A 414 -5.67 15.42 -0.38
N THR A 415 -5.77 14.56 -1.38
CA THR A 415 -5.04 14.67 -2.66
C THR A 415 -6.03 14.77 -3.81
N GLY A 416 -5.55 14.98 -5.05
CA GLY A 416 -6.43 15.14 -6.21
C GLY A 416 -7.41 13.98 -6.44
N THR A 417 -7.05 12.77 -6.01
CA THR A 417 -7.86 11.55 -6.17
C THR A 417 -8.42 11.00 -4.86
N GLN A 418 -8.07 11.58 -3.70
CA GLN A 418 -8.44 11.05 -2.38
C GLN A 418 -8.87 12.17 -1.44
N ALA A 419 -9.93 11.93 -0.68
CA ALA A 419 -10.33 12.82 0.40
C ALA A 419 -9.34 12.76 1.57
N GLU A 420 -9.35 13.78 2.41
CA GLU A 420 -8.59 13.74 3.66
C GLU A 420 -9.11 12.59 4.53
N GLY A 421 -8.21 11.89 5.21
CA GLY A 421 -8.56 10.78 6.09
C GLY A 421 -9.08 9.54 5.35
N THR A 422 -8.76 9.36 4.05
CA THR A 422 -8.94 8.06 3.39
C THR A 422 -8.14 6.96 4.08
N ARG A 423 -6.97 7.31 4.64
CA ARG A 423 -6.17 6.45 5.52
C ARG A 423 -6.01 7.10 6.88
N ILE A 424 -5.76 6.28 7.89
CA ILE A 424 -5.36 6.69 9.24
C ILE A 424 -4.05 6.00 9.60
N PHE A 425 -3.11 6.77 10.14
CA PHE A 425 -1.82 6.31 10.60
C PHE A 425 -1.85 6.13 12.12
N LEU A 426 -1.60 4.91 12.59
CA LEU A 426 -1.24 4.67 13.98
C LEU A 426 0.21 5.08 14.18
N VAL A 427 0.50 5.86 15.22
CA VAL A 427 1.84 6.36 15.53
C VAL A 427 2.27 5.92 16.92
N GLN A 428 3.45 5.31 17.03
CA GLN A 428 4.13 4.99 18.29
C GLN A 428 5.44 5.78 18.35
N GLY A 429 5.44 6.88 19.10
CA GLY A 429 6.51 7.86 19.23
C GLY A 429 5.95 9.28 19.35
N GLN A 430 6.83 10.28 19.37
CA GLN A 430 6.41 11.68 19.27
C GLN A 430 5.96 11.99 17.83
N ASP A 431 4.99 12.90 17.67
CA ASP A 431 4.43 13.21 16.35
C ASP A 431 5.47 13.72 15.35
N ASN A 432 6.33 14.61 15.83
CA ASN A 432 7.42 15.20 15.06
C ASN A 432 8.71 14.39 15.17
N ASP A 433 8.68 13.18 15.75
CA ASP A 433 9.81 12.27 15.72
C ASP A 433 9.73 11.45 14.44
N PRO A 434 10.62 11.69 13.48
CA PRO A 434 10.60 10.91 12.27
C PRO A 434 10.87 9.41 12.55
N ALA A 435 11.54 9.07 13.66
CA ALA A 435 11.77 7.67 14.07
C ALA A 435 10.56 6.98 14.71
N ALA A 436 9.44 7.66 14.88
CA ALA A 436 8.21 7.03 15.35
C ALA A 436 7.74 5.94 14.37
N LEU A 437 7.34 4.80 14.92
CA LEU A 437 6.76 3.70 14.15
C LEU A 437 5.36 4.13 13.68
N ARG A 438 5.11 4.05 12.37
CA ARG A 438 3.82 4.39 11.76
C ARG A 438 3.24 3.18 11.03
N VAL A 439 1.93 2.98 11.18
CA VAL A 439 1.17 1.92 10.50
C VAL A 439 -0.04 2.57 9.83
N ALA A 440 -0.11 2.48 8.51
CA ALA A 440 -1.20 3.05 7.73
C ALA A 440 -2.36 2.04 7.56
N SER A 441 -3.58 2.48 7.83
CA SER A 441 -4.79 1.67 7.68
C SER A 441 -5.87 2.41 6.90
N GLU A 442 -6.58 1.72 6.01
CA GLU A 442 -7.66 2.30 5.20
C GLU A 442 -8.91 2.57 6.06
N THR A 443 -9.35 3.83 6.11
CA THR A 443 -10.49 4.25 6.95
C THR A 443 -11.79 3.60 6.48
N ALA A 444 -11.98 3.40 5.17
CA ALA A 444 -13.12 2.66 4.64
C ALA A 444 -13.14 1.19 5.11
N THR A 445 -11.97 0.52 5.15
CA THR A 445 -11.86 -0.85 5.68
C THR A 445 -12.21 -0.90 7.16
N ILE A 446 -11.71 0.04 7.94
CA ILE A 446 -12.01 0.15 9.38
C ILE A 446 -13.52 0.34 9.59
N ALA A 447 -14.13 1.26 8.83
CA ALA A 447 -15.54 1.55 8.90
C ALA A 447 -16.44 0.37 8.49
N ALA A 448 -16.01 -0.39 7.49
CA ALA A 448 -16.74 -1.55 6.98
C ALA A 448 -16.54 -2.82 7.81
N THR A 449 -15.59 -2.87 8.75
CA THR A 449 -15.33 -4.07 9.55
C THR A 449 -16.31 -4.16 10.73
N PRO A 450 -17.21 -5.16 10.78
CA PRO A 450 -18.14 -5.33 11.89
C PRO A 450 -17.41 -5.57 13.22
N VAL A 451 -18.04 -5.18 14.33
CA VAL A 451 -17.48 -5.36 15.67
C VAL A 451 -17.19 -6.83 15.95
N GLU A 452 -18.12 -7.72 15.59
CA GLU A 452 -18.01 -9.16 15.79
C GLU A 452 -16.80 -9.72 15.04
N THR A 453 -16.57 -9.24 13.81
CA THR A 453 -15.41 -9.61 13.01
C THR A 453 -14.11 -9.14 13.64
N SER A 454 -14.05 -7.89 14.13
CA SER A 454 -12.87 -7.37 14.81
C SER A 454 -12.54 -8.15 16.09
N LEU A 455 -13.55 -8.48 16.89
CA LEU A 455 -13.39 -9.29 18.10
C LEU A 455 -12.85 -10.68 17.78
N GLN A 456 -13.41 -11.33 16.75
CA GLN A 456 -12.96 -12.65 16.31
C GLN A 456 -11.49 -12.63 15.87
N ARG A 457 -11.07 -11.62 15.09
CA ARG A 457 -9.67 -11.47 14.64
C ARG A 457 -8.71 -11.31 15.81
N LEU A 458 -9.05 -10.47 16.78
CA LEU A 458 -8.23 -10.22 17.96
C LEU A 458 -8.04 -11.48 18.80
N HIS A 459 -9.08 -12.31 18.90
CA HIS A 459 -8.99 -13.59 19.60
C HIS A 459 -8.05 -14.57 18.91
N GLN A 460 -8.18 -14.71 17.59
CA GLN A 460 -7.32 -15.60 16.80
C GLN A 460 -5.85 -15.18 16.92
N GLN A 461 -5.56 -13.89 16.77
CA GLN A 461 -4.22 -13.34 16.93
C GLN A 461 -3.62 -13.66 18.31
N GLN A 462 -4.43 -13.62 19.37
CA GLN A 462 -4.00 -13.99 20.71
C GLN A 462 -3.70 -15.49 20.83
N GLN A 463 -4.52 -16.37 20.26
CA GLN A 463 -4.30 -17.82 20.26
C GLN A 463 -3.00 -18.19 19.54
N THR A 464 -2.78 -17.68 18.32
CA THR A 464 -1.56 -17.95 17.55
C THR A 464 -0.30 -17.48 18.29
N ALA A 465 -0.37 -16.34 18.98
CA ALA A 465 0.74 -15.85 19.79
C ALA A 465 1.07 -16.79 20.96
N ILE A 466 0.05 -17.33 21.64
CA ILE A 466 0.21 -18.29 22.74
C ILE A 466 0.82 -19.61 22.22
N GLU A 467 0.35 -20.12 21.08
CA GLU A 467 0.86 -21.36 20.49
C GLU A 467 2.33 -21.21 20.05
N THR A 468 2.67 -20.09 19.42
CA THR A 468 4.05 -19.80 18.97
C THR A 468 5.00 -19.69 20.18
N GLN A 469 4.57 -19.03 21.25
CA GLN A 469 5.35 -18.94 22.50
C GLN A 469 5.51 -20.33 23.17
N GLY A 470 4.47 -21.16 23.16
CA GLY A 470 4.53 -22.53 23.67
C GLY A 470 5.51 -23.42 22.92
N GLN A 471 5.56 -23.31 21.59
CA GLN A 471 6.51 -24.06 20.75
C GLN A 471 7.95 -23.59 20.97
N GLN A 472 8.19 -22.27 21.09
CA GLN A 472 9.52 -21.72 21.39
C GLN A 472 10.02 -22.14 22.78
N GLN A 473 9.14 -22.16 23.79
CA GLN A 473 9.50 -22.65 25.13
C GLN A 473 9.81 -24.15 25.14
N GLN A 474 9.07 -24.97 24.38
CA GLN A 474 9.38 -26.40 24.25
C GLN A 474 10.71 -26.65 23.52
N GLN A 475 11.03 -25.88 22.47
CA GLN A 475 12.34 -25.96 21.81
C GLN A 475 13.48 -25.53 22.73
N GLN A 476 13.30 -24.48 23.53
CA GLN A 476 14.31 -24.05 24.51
C GLN A 476 14.50 -25.09 25.64
N GLN A 477 13.43 -25.73 26.11
CA GLN A 477 13.53 -26.79 27.11
C GLN A 477 14.20 -28.06 26.55
N GLN A 478 13.93 -28.42 25.29
CA GLN A 478 14.62 -29.53 24.62
C GLN A 478 16.12 -29.23 24.39
N GLN A 479 16.49 -27.98 24.11
CA GLN A 479 17.90 -27.57 24.01
C GLN A 479 18.61 -27.57 25.37
N GLN A 480 17.92 -27.19 26.46
CA GLN A 480 18.51 -27.25 27.81
C GLN A 480 18.68 -28.68 28.33
N GLN A 481 17.80 -29.61 27.95
CA GLN A 481 17.95 -31.04 28.31
C GLN A 481 19.06 -31.76 27.53
N GLN A 482 19.59 -31.17 26.46
CA GLN A 482 20.70 -31.71 25.66
C GLN A 482 22.08 -31.18 26.06
N GLN A 483 22.19 -30.32 27.09
CA GLN A 483 23.49 -29.92 27.64
C GLN A 483 24.05 -31.03 28.57
N PRO A 484 25.22 -31.65 28.26
CA PRO A 484 25.82 -32.63 29.14
C PRO A 484 26.35 -31.94 30.41
N ALA A 485 26.03 -32.50 31.57
CA ALA A 485 26.61 -32.09 32.85
C ALA A 485 28.13 -32.32 32.83
N ILE A 486 28.92 -31.24 32.74
CA ILE A 486 30.36 -31.30 32.98
C ILE A 486 30.57 -31.34 34.50
N GLY A 487 30.50 -32.55 35.05
CA GLY A 487 30.88 -32.86 36.42
C GLY A 487 32.36 -33.28 36.49
N GLY A 488 33.14 -32.45 37.20
CA GLY A 488 34.25 -32.84 38.08
C GLY A 488 35.38 -33.73 37.57
N ARG A 489 36.59 -33.16 37.52
CA ARG A 489 37.66 -33.48 38.51
C ARG A 489 38.76 -32.44 38.47
#